data_AF-A0A945QJI0-F1
#
_entry.id   AF-A0A945QJI0-F1
#
_cell.length_a   1.000
_cell.length_b   1.000
_cell.length_c   1.000
_cell.angle_alpha   90.00
_cell.angle_beta   90.00
_cell.angle_gamma   90.00
#
_symmetry.space_group_name_H-M   'P 1'
#
loop_
_entity.id
_entity.type
_entity.pdbx_description
1 polymer ?
#
loop_
_entity_poly.entity_id
_entity_poly.type
_entity_poly.pdbx_seq_one_letter_code
_entity_poly.pdbx_strand_id
1 'polypeptide(L)'
;HLARAFRPLRALGALDLGGGVRGLAYQLDETLGSLPRVRVAEQVRALGPAERRALAAAGLRIGLHAVYLPALLKPEALRLRRLLWSVHHEFDDPPAAPLDGTVSTPLDSTLPESFFATVGCIALGGRAIRVDRAEKLAEEARRLAGQGPFVATPLLAATVDCEAESLGPVLRALGFRRASEQGIETYTPVRRRRSSRKGSRPGKRGGAAAPPAHVRKNGADSEIEQGPEIKKGPEIKKGGDAKKSGATKRAPRPSRAAPDPNSPFAVLRELKFDR
;
A
#
# COMPACT_ATOMS: atom_id res chain seq x y z
N HIS A 1 17.11 -12.21 -16.19
CA HIS A 1 17.02 -12.06 -14.72
C HIS A 1 16.04 -10.98 -14.26
N LEU A 2 16.14 -9.73 -14.75
CA LEU A 2 15.25 -8.62 -14.35
C LEU A 2 13.75 -8.91 -14.53
N ALA A 3 13.35 -9.44 -15.70
CA ALA A 3 11.96 -9.79 -15.98
C ALA A 3 11.35 -10.77 -14.97
N ARG A 4 12.16 -11.69 -14.43
CA ARG A 4 11.74 -12.67 -13.43
C ARG A 4 11.58 -12.01 -12.06
N ALA A 5 12.54 -11.19 -11.65
CA ALA A 5 12.52 -10.51 -10.36
C ALA A 5 11.37 -9.50 -10.25
N PHE A 6 11.12 -8.74 -11.31
CA PHE A 6 10.06 -7.72 -11.36
C PHE A 6 8.74 -8.22 -11.97
N ARG A 7 8.54 -9.53 -12.05
CA ARG A 7 7.26 -10.14 -12.45
C ARG A 7 6.05 -9.55 -11.69
N PRO A 8 6.12 -9.27 -10.37
CA PRO A 8 5.01 -8.64 -9.65
C PRO A 8 4.61 -7.26 -10.18
N LEU A 9 5.57 -6.41 -10.57
CA LEU A 9 5.29 -5.09 -11.16
C LEU A 9 4.66 -5.24 -12.55
N ARG A 10 5.20 -6.14 -13.38
CA ARG A 10 4.63 -6.42 -14.71
C ARG A 10 3.19 -6.92 -14.63
N ALA A 11 2.91 -7.81 -13.67
CA ALA A 11 1.56 -8.30 -13.43
C ALA A 11 0.62 -7.18 -12.98
N LEU A 12 1.11 -6.22 -12.18
CA LEU A 12 0.35 -5.05 -11.76
C LEU A 12 0.03 -4.11 -12.93
N GLY A 13 1.00 -3.85 -13.80
CA GLY A 13 0.84 -3.00 -14.99
C GLY A 13 -0.05 -3.61 -16.07
N ALA A 14 -0.16 -4.94 -16.11
CA ALA A 14 -1.02 -5.67 -17.05
C ALA A 14 -2.50 -5.74 -16.64
N LEU A 15 -2.86 -5.22 -15.46
CA LEU A 15 -4.25 -5.19 -15.02
C LEU A 15 -5.06 -4.25 -15.90
N ASP A 16 -6.13 -4.76 -16.51
CA ASP A 16 -7.11 -3.96 -17.25
C ASP A 16 -8.05 -3.23 -16.27
N LEU A 17 -7.52 -2.19 -15.64
CA LEU A 17 -8.23 -1.38 -14.65
C LEU A 17 -8.18 0.10 -15.05
N GLY A 18 -9.09 0.90 -14.48
CA GLY A 18 -9.28 2.31 -14.80
C GLY A 18 -8.00 3.17 -14.65
N GLY A 19 -8.01 4.37 -15.22
CA GLY A 19 -6.84 5.25 -15.30
C GLY A 19 -6.14 5.52 -13.95
N GLY A 20 -6.90 5.58 -12.85
CA GLY A 20 -6.34 5.76 -11.50
C GLY A 20 -5.45 4.60 -11.05
N VAL A 21 -5.84 3.36 -11.37
CA VAL A 21 -5.04 2.17 -11.05
C VAL A 21 -3.78 2.11 -11.91
N ARG A 22 -3.90 2.42 -13.20
CA ARG A 22 -2.74 2.48 -14.10
C ARG A 22 -1.71 3.51 -13.64
N GLY A 23 -2.16 4.70 -13.23
CA GLY A 23 -1.28 5.72 -12.67
C GLY A 23 -0.58 5.28 -11.38
N LEU A 24 -1.27 4.53 -10.50
CA LEU A 24 -0.64 3.97 -9.30
C LEU A 24 0.39 2.89 -9.64
N ALA A 25 0.07 2.00 -10.60
CA ALA A 25 0.99 0.96 -11.05
C ALA A 25 2.24 1.56 -11.69
N TYR A 26 2.08 2.62 -12.49
CA TYR A 26 3.19 3.35 -13.10
C TYR A 26 4.13 3.96 -12.04
N GLN A 27 3.57 4.66 -11.04
CA GLN A 27 4.39 5.21 -9.96
C GLN A 27 5.10 4.13 -9.12
N LEU A 28 4.47 2.97 -8.92
CA LEU A 28 5.11 1.83 -8.28
C LEU A 28 6.25 1.26 -9.13
N ASP A 29 6.12 1.26 -10.46
CA ASP A 29 7.16 0.82 -11.36
C ASP A 29 8.36 1.77 -11.30
N GLU A 30 8.12 3.08 -11.34
CA GLU A 30 9.16 4.11 -11.19
C GLU A 30 9.91 4.02 -9.86
N THR A 31 9.25 3.61 -8.77
CA THR A 31 9.89 3.44 -7.45
C THR A 31 10.28 1.99 -7.15
N LEU A 32 10.31 1.14 -8.17
CA LEU A 32 10.69 -0.27 -8.12
C LEU A 32 9.92 -1.12 -7.10
N GLY A 33 8.67 -0.75 -6.79
CA GLY A 33 7.73 -1.58 -6.06
C GLY A 33 7.39 -1.14 -4.64
N SER A 34 7.88 0.00 -4.17
CA SER A 34 7.36 0.63 -2.95
C SER A 34 7.52 2.14 -2.95
N LEU A 35 6.57 2.84 -2.32
CA LEU A 35 6.63 4.29 -2.13
C LEU A 35 5.84 4.75 -0.90
N PRO A 36 6.15 5.93 -0.34
CA PRO A 36 5.35 6.54 0.72
C PRO A 36 3.92 6.80 0.24
N ARG A 37 2.93 6.36 1.03
CA ARG A 37 1.51 6.52 0.71
C ARG A 37 1.10 7.98 0.59
N VAL A 38 1.82 8.89 1.26
CA VAL A 38 1.57 10.33 1.15
C VAL A 38 1.67 10.84 -0.30
N ARG A 39 2.57 10.28 -1.12
CA ARG A 39 2.74 10.66 -2.53
C ARG A 39 1.54 10.26 -3.40
N VAL A 40 0.86 9.18 -3.04
CA VAL A 40 -0.30 8.63 -3.76
C VAL A 40 -1.62 8.77 -3.00
N ALA A 41 -1.69 9.72 -2.05
CA ALA A 41 -2.82 9.80 -1.13
C ALA A 41 -4.17 10.01 -1.84
N GLU A 42 -4.21 10.87 -2.85
CA GLU A 42 -5.43 11.14 -3.62
C GLU A 42 -5.84 9.96 -4.51
N GLN A 43 -4.89 9.33 -5.20
CA GLN A 43 -5.16 8.11 -5.99
C GLN A 43 -5.68 6.99 -5.09
N VAL A 44 -5.01 6.75 -3.96
CA VAL A 44 -5.43 5.74 -2.99
C VAL A 44 -6.80 6.07 -2.40
N ARG A 45 -7.20 7.34 -2.27
CA ARG A 45 -8.56 7.72 -1.84
C ARG A 45 -9.60 7.47 -2.92
N ALA A 46 -9.27 7.74 -4.17
CA ALA A 46 -10.15 7.54 -5.32
C ALA A 46 -10.46 6.06 -5.62
N LEU A 47 -9.60 5.12 -5.16
CA LEU A 47 -9.79 3.69 -5.41
C LEU A 47 -11.10 3.15 -4.84
N GLY A 48 -11.91 2.56 -5.71
CA GLY A 48 -13.14 1.85 -5.39
C GLY A 48 -12.92 0.44 -4.82
N PRO A 49 -13.96 -0.21 -4.27
CA PRO A 49 -13.84 -1.55 -3.68
C PRO A 49 -13.41 -2.65 -4.66
N ALA A 50 -13.79 -2.56 -5.94
CA ALA A 50 -13.37 -3.53 -6.96
C ALA A 50 -11.87 -3.38 -7.28
N GLU A 51 -11.40 -2.15 -7.49
CA GLU A 51 -10.00 -1.84 -7.78
C GLU A 51 -9.08 -2.26 -6.62
N ARG A 52 -9.48 -1.97 -5.37
CA ARG A 52 -8.72 -2.41 -4.18
C ARG A 52 -8.60 -3.93 -4.11
N ARG A 53 -9.68 -4.66 -4.42
CA ARG A 53 -9.67 -6.13 -4.45
C ARG A 53 -8.74 -6.65 -5.54
N ALA A 54 -8.79 -6.07 -6.74
CA ALA A 54 -7.92 -6.46 -7.85
C ALA A 54 -6.44 -6.18 -7.54
N LEU A 55 -6.13 -4.99 -7.00
CA LEU A 55 -4.79 -4.63 -6.54
C LEU A 55 -4.26 -5.59 -5.46
N ALA A 56 -5.10 -5.92 -4.47
CA ALA A 56 -4.74 -6.88 -3.44
C ALA A 56 -4.50 -8.29 -4.00
N ALA A 57 -5.31 -8.73 -4.98
CA ALA A 57 -5.13 -10.01 -5.68
C ALA A 57 -3.84 -10.05 -6.50
N ALA A 58 -3.43 -8.90 -7.07
CA ALA A 58 -2.12 -8.73 -7.71
C ALA A 58 -0.95 -8.64 -6.73
N GLY A 59 -1.22 -8.71 -5.42
CA GLY A 59 -0.21 -8.72 -4.36
C GLY A 59 0.17 -7.33 -3.83
N LEU A 60 -0.49 -6.26 -4.29
CA LEU A 60 -0.23 -4.92 -3.78
C LEU A 60 -0.79 -4.75 -2.36
N ARG A 61 0.03 -4.20 -1.45
CA ARG A 61 -0.38 -3.81 -0.10
C ARG A 61 -0.49 -2.31 -0.02
N ILE A 62 -1.67 -1.83 0.36
CA ILE A 62 -1.93 -0.42 0.65
C ILE A 62 -1.95 -0.29 2.18
N GLY A 63 -0.81 0.08 2.74
CA GLY A 63 -0.63 0.33 4.17
C GLY A 63 -1.10 1.73 4.60
N LEU A 64 -0.84 2.07 5.86
CA LEU A 64 -1.13 3.41 6.38
C LEU A 64 -0.07 4.42 5.90
N HIS A 65 1.19 4.02 5.89
CA HIS A 65 2.36 4.86 5.62
C HIS A 65 2.96 4.62 4.23
N ALA A 66 2.82 3.42 3.68
CA ALA A 66 3.39 3.04 2.40
C ALA A 66 2.46 2.19 1.54
N VAL A 67 2.74 2.18 0.24
CA VAL A 67 2.14 1.26 -0.73
C VAL A 67 3.29 0.43 -1.31
N TYR A 68 3.18 -0.90 -1.27
CA TYR A 68 4.31 -1.79 -1.60
C TYR A 68 3.89 -3.19 -2.06
N LEU A 69 4.79 -3.85 -2.80
CA LEU A 69 4.69 -5.24 -3.21
C LEU A 69 5.56 -6.14 -2.31
N PRO A 70 4.99 -6.98 -1.43
CA PRO A 70 5.77 -7.83 -0.52
C PRO A 70 6.72 -8.80 -1.23
N ALA A 71 6.35 -9.25 -2.44
CA ALA A 71 7.21 -10.11 -3.26
C ALA A 71 8.55 -9.45 -3.62
N LEU A 72 8.61 -8.11 -3.65
CA LEU A 72 9.79 -7.31 -3.96
C LEU A 72 10.59 -6.89 -2.71
N LEU A 73 10.26 -7.44 -1.53
CA LEU A 73 11.03 -7.29 -0.29
C LEU A 73 11.96 -8.49 -0.04
N LYS A 74 12.00 -9.46 -0.96
CA LYS A 74 12.95 -10.59 -0.89
C LYS A 74 14.38 -10.09 -1.14
N PRO A 75 15.40 -10.67 -0.49
CA PRO A 75 16.80 -10.23 -0.63
C PRO A 75 17.26 -10.11 -2.08
N GLU A 76 16.95 -11.08 -2.94
CA GLU A 76 17.30 -11.04 -4.37
C GLU A 76 16.68 -9.84 -5.10
N ALA A 77 15.41 -9.52 -4.82
CA ALA A 77 14.72 -8.38 -5.42
C ALA A 77 15.30 -7.06 -4.90
N LEU A 78 15.56 -6.97 -3.59
CA LEU A 78 16.16 -5.78 -2.98
C LEU A 78 17.55 -5.48 -3.52
N ARG A 79 18.39 -6.52 -3.73
CA ARG A 79 19.71 -6.38 -4.36
C ARG A 79 19.59 -5.77 -5.76
N LEU A 80 18.66 -6.25 -6.59
CA LEU A 80 18.43 -5.69 -7.92
C LEU A 80 17.87 -4.26 -7.88
N ARG A 81 16.94 -3.98 -6.97
CA ARG A 81 16.36 -2.64 -6.79
C ARG A 81 17.43 -1.61 -6.42
N ARG A 82 18.32 -1.97 -5.50
CA ARG A 82 19.48 -1.17 -5.10
C ARG A 82 20.42 -0.89 -6.27
N LEU A 83 20.74 -1.93 -7.06
CA LEU A 83 21.59 -1.78 -8.25
C LEU A 83 20.95 -0.86 -9.30
N LEU A 84 19.67 -1.07 -9.64
CA LEU A 84 18.96 -0.23 -10.61
C LEU A 84 18.88 1.23 -10.16
N TRP A 85 18.61 1.46 -8.87
CA TRP A 85 18.62 2.81 -8.31
C TRP A 85 19.99 3.47 -8.46
N SER A 86 21.06 2.73 -8.17
CA SER A 86 22.45 3.23 -8.21
C SER A 86 22.87 3.58 -9.63
N VAL A 87 22.56 2.71 -10.60
CA VAL A 87 22.79 2.98 -12.04
C VAL A 87 22.00 4.22 -12.50
N HIS A 88 20.75 4.37 -12.07
CA HIS A 88 19.92 5.52 -12.45
C HIS A 88 20.44 6.85 -11.87
N HIS A 89 21.10 6.82 -10.71
CA HIS A 89 21.67 7.99 -10.06
C HIS A 89 23.19 8.11 -10.27
N GLU A 90 23.76 7.36 -11.22
CA GLU A 90 25.17 7.44 -11.61
C GLU A 90 26.16 7.19 -10.44
N PHE A 91 25.81 6.27 -9.54
CA PHE A 91 26.73 5.80 -8.50
C PHE A 91 27.67 4.73 -9.09
N ASP A 92 28.98 4.94 -8.98
CA ASP A 92 30.00 3.95 -9.35
C ASP A 92 29.85 2.66 -8.54
N ASP A 93 29.72 2.82 -7.22
CA ASP A 93 29.46 1.72 -6.29
C ASP A 93 28.06 1.85 -5.65
N PRO A 94 27.25 0.77 -5.65
CA PRO A 94 25.93 0.85 -5.07
C PRO A 94 26.02 1.01 -3.54
N PRO A 95 25.27 1.94 -2.91
CA PRO A 95 25.33 2.18 -1.46
C PRO A 95 25.12 0.92 -0.64
N ALA A 96 25.68 0.85 0.57
CA ALA A 96 25.53 -0.33 1.43
C ALA A 96 24.07 -0.76 1.57
N ALA A 97 23.81 -2.07 1.48
CA ALA A 97 22.45 -2.58 1.60
C ALA A 97 21.94 -2.33 3.04
N PRO A 98 20.88 -1.53 3.24
CA PRO A 98 20.49 -1.13 4.59
C PRO A 98 19.87 -2.26 5.41
N LEU A 99 19.63 -3.45 4.84
CA LEU A 99 18.85 -4.53 5.47
C LEU A 99 19.44 -5.91 5.16
N ASP A 100 20.76 -6.06 5.16
CA ASP A 100 21.42 -7.34 4.84
C ASP A 100 21.15 -8.38 5.95
N GLY A 101 19.96 -8.99 5.91
CA GLY A 101 19.45 -9.92 6.92
C GLY A 101 18.64 -9.26 8.05
N THR A 102 18.74 -7.95 8.24
CA THR A 102 18.08 -7.22 9.34
C THR A 102 16.75 -6.59 8.94
N VAL A 103 15.95 -6.20 9.94
CA VAL A 103 14.66 -5.51 9.72
C VAL A 103 14.79 -4.00 9.83
N SER A 104 15.77 -3.52 10.59
CA SER A 104 16.01 -2.11 10.74
C SER A 104 17.49 -1.80 10.97
N THR A 105 17.92 -0.67 10.43
CA THR A 105 19.25 -0.11 10.64
C THR A 105 19.17 1.37 10.96
N PRO A 106 20.24 1.95 11.54
CA PRO A 106 20.37 3.40 11.63
C PRO A 106 20.18 4.06 10.26
N LEU A 107 19.48 5.19 10.24
CA LEU A 107 19.26 5.93 9.00
C LEU A 107 20.55 6.63 8.58
N ASP A 108 21.05 6.31 7.40
CA ASP A 108 22.13 7.07 6.77
C ASP A 108 21.58 8.37 6.17
N SER A 109 21.91 9.49 6.81
CA SER A 109 21.46 10.82 6.39
C SER A 109 22.13 11.34 5.11
N THR A 110 23.18 10.67 4.61
CA THR A 110 23.84 11.01 3.34
C THR A 110 23.03 10.54 2.12
N LEU A 111 22.13 9.56 2.32
CA LEU A 111 21.31 8.99 1.26
C LEU A 111 19.92 9.66 1.22
N PRO A 112 19.36 9.89 0.03
CA PRO A 112 18.05 10.51 -0.10
C PRO A 112 16.92 9.56 0.36
N GLU A 113 15.80 10.11 0.81
CA GLU A 113 14.62 9.33 1.22
C GLU A 113 14.11 8.39 0.10
N SER A 114 14.28 8.80 -1.17
CA SER A 114 13.94 8.00 -2.34
C SER A 114 14.73 6.69 -2.41
N PHE A 115 15.98 6.67 -1.95
CA PHE A 115 16.79 5.44 -1.87
C PHE A 115 16.10 4.44 -0.94
N PHE A 116 15.79 4.86 0.29
CA PHE A 116 15.15 4.00 1.30
C PHE A 116 13.82 3.46 0.81
N ALA A 117 12.96 4.31 0.22
CA ALA A 117 11.70 3.87 -0.37
C ALA A 117 11.93 2.84 -1.50
N THR A 118 12.97 3.03 -2.32
CA THR A 118 13.33 2.14 -3.44
C THR A 118 13.89 0.80 -2.98
N VAL A 119 14.53 0.73 -1.81
CA VAL A 119 15.02 -0.53 -1.22
C VAL A 119 14.06 -1.11 -0.17
N GLY A 120 12.79 -0.70 -0.20
CA GLY A 120 11.74 -1.30 0.63
C GLY A 120 11.79 -0.89 2.10
N CYS A 121 12.39 0.25 2.41
CA CYS A 121 12.45 0.85 3.74
C CYS A 121 11.56 2.09 3.85
N ILE A 122 11.19 2.43 5.09
CA ILE A 122 10.68 3.75 5.48
C ILE A 122 11.66 4.35 6.49
N ALA A 123 12.01 5.63 6.30
CA ALA A 123 12.74 6.40 7.29
C ALA A 123 11.80 6.79 8.45
N LEU A 124 12.04 6.26 9.65
CA LEU A 124 11.23 6.51 10.84
C LEU A 124 12.14 6.71 12.04
N GLY A 125 12.02 7.87 12.72
CA GLY A 125 12.67 8.11 14.00
C GLY A 125 14.20 7.96 13.99
N GLY A 126 14.87 8.30 12.88
CA GLY A 126 16.33 8.11 12.73
C GLY A 126 16.75 6.70 12.31
N ARG A 127 15.80 5.85 11.89
CA ARG A 127 16.07 4.49 11.41
C ARG A 127 15.49 4.25 10.02
N ALA A 128 16.16 3.43 9.22
CA ALA A 128 15.56 2.78 8.07
C ALA A 128 14.91 1.48 8.54
N ILE A 129 13.59 1.35 8.39
CA ILE A 129 12.84 0.16 8.81
C ILE A 129 12.19 -0.45 7.58
N ARG A 130 12.27 -1.79 7.43
CA ARG A 130 11.53 -2.50 6.39
C ARG A 130 10.05 -2.13 6.39
N VAL A 131 9.53 -1.84 5.20
CA VAL A 131 8.16 -1.35 5.00
C VAL A 131 7.09 -2.28 5.59
N ASP A 132 7.25 -3.60 5.46
CA ASP A 132 6.31 -4.59 6.01
C ASP A 132 6.28 -4.60 7.54
N ARG A 133 7.44 -4.38 8.17
CA ARG A 133 7.58 -4.36 9.64
C ARG A 133 7.17 -3.02 10.22
N ALA A 134 7.45 -1.92 9.53
CA ALA A 134 6.94 -0.61 9.88
C ALA A 134 5.40 -0.56 9.87
N GLU A 135 4.76 -1.12 8.84
CA GLU A 135 3.30 -1.21 8.76
C GLU A 135 2.72 -2.11 9.86
N LYS A 136 3.36 -3.25 10.15
CA LYS A 136 2.96 -4.13 11.26
C LYS A 136 3.05 -3.43 12.61
N LEU A 137 4.13 -2.68 12.86
CA LEU A 137 4.28 -1.87 14.06
C LEU A 137 3.17 -0.81 14.17
N ALA A 138 2.86 -0.11 13.07
CA ALA A 138 1.82 0.91 13.04
C ALA A 138 0.41 0.33 13.24
N GLU A 139 0.16 -0.90 12.78
CA GLU A 139 -1.08 -1.63 13.05
C GLU A 139 -1.19 -2.00 14.53
N GLU A 140 -0.16 -2.60 15.10
CA GLU A 140 -0.17 -3.05 16.50
C GLU A 140 -0.26 -1.87 17.49
N ALA A 141 0.51 -0.80 17.25
CA ALA A 141 0.43 0.42 18.05
C ALA A 141 -0.96 1.07 17.98
N ARG A 142 -1.65 1.01 16.83
CA ARG A 142 -3.03 1.51 16.72
C ARG A 142 -4.02 0.61 17.44
N ARG A 143 -3.83 -0.70 17.41
CA ARG A 143 -4.66 -1.67 18.16
C ARG A 143 -4.59 -1.38 19.65
N LEU A 144 -3.38 -1.18 20.18
CA LEU A 144 -3.16 -0.79 21.58
C LEU A 144 -3.78 0.57 21.91
N ALA A 145 -3.55 1.57 21.05
CA ALA A 145 -4.15 2.90 21.20
C ALA A 145 -5.68 2.91 21.20
N GLY A 146 -6.32 1.93 20.55
CA GLY A 146 -7.78 1.77 20.59
C GLY A 146 -8.31 1.36 21.96
N GLN A 147 -7.45 0.83 22.83
CA GLN A 147 -7.77 0.40 24.19
C GLN A 147 -7.43 1.46 25.24
N GLY A 148 -6.71 2.52 24.85
CA GLY A 148 -6.24 3.60 25.73
C GLY A 148 -4.80 4.00 25.41
N PRO A 149 -4.21 4.93 26.18
CA PRO A 149 -2.77 5.19 26.12
C PRO A 149 -1.98 3.91 26.36
N PHE A 150 -0.92 3.67 25.59
CA PHE A 150 -0.11 2.46 25.69
C PHE A 150 1.37 2.79 25.93
N VAL A 151 2.11 1.86 26.54
CA VAL A 151 3.55 2.00 26.80
C VAL A 151 4.36 1.38 25.67
N ALA A 152 5.52 1.95 25.35
CA ALA A 152 6.48 1.39 24.42
C ALA A 152 7.16 0.15 25.04
N THR A 153 6.62 -1.05 24.77
CA THR A 153 7.13 -2.31 25.34
C THR A 153 8.30 -2.89 24.52
N PRO A 154 9.18 -3.70 25.13
CA PRO A 154 10.21 -4.43 24.40
C PRO A 154 9.64 -5.34 23.29
N LEU A 155 8.45 -5.92 23.50
CA LEU A 155 7.74 -6.70 22.49
C LEU A 155 7.39 -5.86 21.25
N LEU A 156 7.02 -4.60 21.45
CA LEU A 156 6.73 -3.68 20.36
C LEU A 156 8.02 -3.30 19.61
N ALA A 157 9.13 -3.09 20.33
CA ALA A 157 10.45 -2.79 19.74
C ALA A 157 10.97 -3.96 18.88
N ALA A 158 10.78 -5.19 19.36
CA ALA A 158 11.15 -6.42 18.64
C ALA A 158 10.40 -6.58 17.30
N THR A 159 9.28 -5.89 17.08
CA THR A 159 8.56 -5.93 15.79
C THR A 159 9.37 -5.32 14.65
N VAL A 160 10.20 -4.34 14.97
CA VAL A 160 11.05 -3.61 14.01
C VAL A 160 12.55 -3.80 14.25
N ASP A 161 12.93 -4.72 15.14
CA ASP A 161 14.33 -5.06 15.40
C ASP A 161 15.16 -3.82 15.78
N CYS A 162 14.68 -3.08 16.78
CA CYS A 162 15.38 -1.94 17.34
C CYS A 162 15.42 -1.97 18.86
N GLU A 163 16.34 -1.21 19.43
CA GLU A 163 16.44 -1.00 20.87
C GLU A 163 15.22 -0.23 21.40
N ALA A 164 14.93 -0.40 22.70
CA ALA A 164 13.80 0.25 23.35
C ALA A 164 13.87 1.79 23.26
N GLU A 165 15.07 2.36 23.36
CA GLU A 165 15.31 3.81 23.27
C GLU A 165 14.99 4.36 21.88
N SER A 166 15.20 3.55 20.84
CA SER A 166 14.88 3.90 19.45
C SER A 166 13.38 3.86 19.16
N LEU A 167 12.60 3.12 19.94
CA LEU A 167 11.17 2.92 19.66
C LEU A 167 10.36 4.22 19.82
N GLY A 168 10.68 5.06 20.81
CA GLY A 168 9.98 6.31 21.04
C GLY A 168 9.98 7.27 19.83
N PRO A 169 11.16 7.61 19.26
CA PRO A 169 11.27 8.35 18.01
C PRO A 169 10.51 7.72 16.84
N VAL A 170 10.54 6.38 16.70
CA VAL A 170 9.82 5.66 15.65
C VAL A 170 8.30 5.82 15.81
N LEU A 171 7.76 5.63 17.02
CA LEU A 171 6.34 5.83 17.31
C LEU A 171 5.90 7.28 17.03
N ARG A 172 6.74 8.27 17.35
CA ARG A 172 6.45 9.66 16.99
C ARG A 172 6.37 9.87 15.48
N ALA A 173 7.31 9.31 14.72
CA ALA A 173 7.30 9.38 13.26
C ALA A 173 6.08 8.65 12.65
N LEU A 174 5.56 7.60 13.30
CA LEU A 174 4.33 6.91 12.93
C LEU A 174 3.04 7.69 13.28
N GLY A 175 3.16 8.85 13.93
CA GLY A 175 2.02 9.72 14.24
C GLY A 175 1.42 9.48 15.63
N PHE A 176 2.20 8.97 16.57
CA PHE A 176 1.83 8.92 17.98
C PHE A 176 2.44 10.10 18.75
N ARG A 177 1.71 10.62 19.73
CA ARG A 177 2.17 11.62 20.68
C ARG A 177 2.61 10.92 21.95
N ARG A 178 3.82 11.25 22.42
CA ARG A 178 4.32 10.88 23.74
C ARG A 178 3.68 11.78 24.81
N ALA A 179 3.18 11.16 25.87
CA ALA A 179 2.82 11.79 27.12
C ALA A 179 3.63 11.12 28.23
N SER A 180 3.92 11.86 29.29
CA SER A 180 4.58 11.30 30.48
C SER A 180 3.76 11.68 31.70
N GLU A 181 3.39 10.68 32.48
CA GLU A 181 2.66 10.85 33.72
C GLU A 181 3.34 9.96 34.78
N GLN A 182 3.75 10.57 35.90
CA GLN A 182 4.43 9.89 37.00
C GLN A 182 5.65 9.04 36.57
N GLY A 183 6.41 9.51 35.57
CA GLY A 183 7.60 8.80 35.06
C GLY A 183 7.31 7.69 34.06
N ILE A 184 6.04 7.36 33.78
CA ILE A 184 5.66 6.38 32.77
C ILE A 184 5.38 7.09 31.44
N GLU A 185 6.07 6.66 30.39
CA GLU A 185 5.82 7.15 29.04
C GLU A 185 4.68 6.38 28.37
N THR A 186 3.67 7.13 27.94
CA THR A 186 2.54 6.58 27.18
C THR A 186 2.40 7.25 25.82
N TYR A 187 1.79 6.54 24.89
CA TYR A 187 1.61 6.95 23.50
C TYR A 187 0.14 6.95 23.12
N THR A 188 -0.30 8.02 22.45
CA THR A 188 -1.66 8.18 21.94
C THR A 188 -1.63 8.68 20.49
N PRO A 189 -2.61 8.33 19.65
CA PRO A 189 -2.59 8.71 18.25
C PRO A 189 -2.83 10.21 18.08
N VAL A 190 -2.06 10.86 17.22
CA VAL A 190 -2.30 12.26 16.86
C VAL A 190 -3.57 12.32 16.00
N ARG A 191 -4.67 12.79 16.58
CA ARG A 191 -5.90 13.08 15.82
C ARG A 191 -5.62 14.18 14.80
N ARG A 192 -5.54 13.82 13.52
CA ARG A 192 -5.60 14.81 12.44
C ARG A 192 -6.97 15.47 12.49
N ARG A 193 -7.02 16.75 12.87
CA ARG A 193 -8.21 17.60 12.72
C ARG A 193 -8.65 17.48 11.26
N ARG A 194 -9.81 16.88 11.00
CA ARG A 194 -10.45 17.01 9.69
C ARG A 194 -10.66 18.50 9.52
N SER A 195 -9.96 19.13 8.57
CA SER A 195 -10.37 20.46 8.13
C SER A 195 -11.78 20.27 7.59
N SER A 196 -12.77 20.76 8.33
CA SER A 196 -14.11 20.91 7.81
C SER A 196 -13.97 21.89 6.66
N ARG A 197 -13.89 21.38 5.41
CA ARG A 197 -14.18 22.18 4.23
C ARG A 197 -15.65 22.59 4.39
N LYS A 198 -15.85 23.75 5.03
CA LYS A 198 -17.12 24.44 5.06
C LYS A 198 -17.46 24.70 3.60
N GLY A 199 -18.40 23.94 3.07
CA GLY A 199 -18.85 24.10 1.70
C GLY A 199 -19.33 25.53 1.51
N SER A 200 -18.56 26.33 0.79
CA SER A 200 -19.09 27.51 0.13
C SER A 200 -20.04 27.01 -0.95
N ARG A 201 -21.32 26.87 -0.60
CA ARG A 201 -22.40 26.85 -1.59
C ARG A 201 -22.37 28.22 -2.28
N PRO A 202 -22.29 28.32 -3.61
CA PRO A 202 -22.48 29.59 -4.28
C PRO A 202 -23.90 30.05 -3.97
N GLY A 203 -24.01 31.19 -3.29
CA GLY A 203 -25.30 31.83 -3.01
C GLY A 203 -25.98 32.16 -4.33
N LYS A 204 -27.17 31.57 -4.52
CA LYS A 204 -28.11 31.94 -5.56
C LYS A 204 -28.56 33.39 -5.28
N ARG A 205 -27.89 34.38 -5.88
CA ARG A 205 -28.42 35.75 -5.95
C ARG A 205 -29.27 35.84 -7.20
N GLY A 206 -30.59 35.89 -6.99
CA GLY A 206 -31.52 36.45 -7.95
C GLY A 206 -31.29 37.94 -8.09
N GLY A 207 -31.41 38.43 -9.31
CA GLY A 207 -31.30 39.84 -9.67
C GLY A 207 -31.54 39.96 -11.16
N ALA A 208 -32.80 40.22 -11.52
CA ALA A 208 -33.24 40.50 -12.88
C ALA A 208 -32.54 41.76 -13.41
N ALA A 209 -32.09 41.73 -14.66
CA ALA A 209 -31.88 42.91 -15.49
C ALA A 209 -32.12 42.51 -16.96
N ALA A 210 -33.00 43.26 -17.61
CA ALA A 210 -33.46 43.09 -18.98
C ALA A 210 -32.35 43.28 -20.02
N PRO A 211 -32.48 42.72 -21.23
CA PRO A 211 -31.49 42.88 -22.30
C PRO A 211 -31.71 44.22 -23.07
N PRO A 212 -30.64 44.91 -23.52
CA PRO A 212 -30.79 45.91 -24.56
C PRO A 212 -30.76 45.25 -25.94
N ALA A 213 -31.63 45.78 -26.81
CA ALA A 213 -31.80 45.37 -28.19
C ALA A 213 -30.79 46.04 -29.14
N HIS A 214 -30.47 45.28 -30.19
CA HIS A 214 -30.07 45.68 -31.55
C HIS A 214 -28.74 46.40 -31.81
N VAL A 215 -27.83 45.67 -32.49
CA VAL A 215 -27.28 46.10 -33.78
C VAL A 215 -27.39 44.94 -34.77
N ARG A 216 -28.02 45.21 -35.91
CA ARG A 216 -28.18 44.32 -37.07
C ARG A 216 -26.86 44.22 -37.84
N LYS A 217 -26.55 43.04 -38.38
CA LYS A 217 -26.03 42.89 -39.75
C LYS A 217 -26.37 41.50 -40.30
N ASN A 218 -26.84 41.52 -41.54
CA ASN A 218 -27.46 40.44 -42.31
C ASN A 218 -26.43 39.48 -42.94
N GLY A 219 -26.92 38.29 -43.30
CA GLY A 219 -26.31 37.28 -44.18
C GLY A 219 -26.68 35.89 -43.64
N ALA A 220 -27.78 35.25 -44.06
CA ALA A 220 -27.88 34.37 -45.25
C ALA A 220 -26.85 33.22 -45.16
N ASP A 221 -27.17 31.93 -45.08
CA ASP A 221 -28.36 31.16 -45.44
C ASP A 221 -28.47 29.88 -44.58
N SER A 222 -29.66 29.30 -44.60
CA SER A 222 -30.05 27.94 -44.19
C SER A 222 -29.02 26.87 -44.60
N GLU A 223 -28.79 25.82 -43.81
CA GLU A 223 -29.53 24.57 -43.98
C GLU A 223 -29.58 23.73 -42.69
N ILE A 224 -30.76 23.15 -42.50
CA ILE A 224 -31.15 22.23 -41.44
C ILE A 224 -30.83 20.83 -41.95
N GLU A 225 -30.04 20.03 -41.22
CA GLU A 225 -30.19 18.58 -41.28
C GLU A 225 -30.19 17.95 -39.89
N GLN A 226 -31.21 17.10 -39.73
CA GLN A 226 -31.68 16.46 -38.53
C GLN A 226 -30.82 15.24 -38.21
N GLY A 227 -30.51 15.03 -36.94
CA GLY A 227 -30.03 13.73 -36.46
C GLY A 227 -31.16 12.71 -36.38
N PRO A 228 -30.87 11.40 -36.40
CA PRO A 228 -31.84 10.39 -35.98
C PRO A 228 -31.50 9.78 -34.61
N GLU A 229 -32.46 9.98 -33.72
CA GLU A 229 -33.12 9.00 -32.85
C GLU A 229 -32.34 7.85 -32.20
N ILE A 230 -32.33 7.92 -30.86
CA ILE A 230 -32.01 6.86 -29.91
C ILE A 230 -33.17 5.86 -29.85
N LYS A 231 -32.95 4.61 -30.27
CA LYS A 231 -33.87 3.50 -30.02
C LYS A 231 -33.63 2.89 -28.63
N LYS A 232 -34.71 2.83 -27.85
CA LYS A 232 -34.83 2.18 -26.54
C LYS A 232 -34.55 0.67 -26.63
N GLY A 233 -33.84 0.14 -25.62
CA GLY A 233 -33.62 -1.30 -25.43
C GLY A 233 -34.86 -2.03 -24.87
N PRO A 234 -34.85 -3.37 -24.85
CA PRO A 234 -35.92 -4.15 -24.25
C PRO A 234 -35.62 -4.54 -22.79
N GLU A 235 -36.69 -4.50 -22.01
CA GLU A 235 -36.81 -4.96 -20.63
C GLU A 235 -36.59 -6.48 -20.50
N ILE A 236 -35.92 -6.91 -19.42
CA ILE A 236 -35.87 -8.32 -19.00
C ILE A 236 -36.64 -8.46 -17.68
N LYS A 237 -37.65 -9.32 -17.73
CA LYS A 237 -38.58 -9.68 -16.66
C LYS A 237 -37.89 -10.41 -15.51
N LYS A 238 -38.31 -10.10 -14.28
CA LYS A 238 -38.08 -10.89 -13.06
C LYS A 238 -38.96 -12.15 -13.08
N GLY A 239 -38.37 -13.30 -12.78
CA GLY A 239 -39.05 -14.54 -12.44
C GLY A 239 -38.27 -15.24 -11.33
N GLY A 240 -38.97 -15.69 -10.29
CA GLY A 240 -38.42 -16.15 -9.01
C GLY A 240 -38.24 -17.65 -8.87
N ASP A 241 -37.68 -17.98 -7.70
CA ASP A 241 -37.67 -19.24 -6.94
C ASP A 241 -37.10 -20.53 -7.54
N ALA A 242 -36.01 -21.03 -6.92
CA ALA A 242 -35.92 -22.42 -6.45
C ALA A 242 -34.71 -22.64 -5.52
N LYS A 243 -34.99 -23.14 -4.31
CA LYS A 243 -34.07 -23.84 -3.39
C LYS A 243 -33.44 -25.07 -4.04
N LYS A 244 -32.16 -25.34 -3.71
CA LYS A 244 -31.55 -26.68 -3.40
C LYS A 244 -30.07 -26.44 -3.05
N SER A 245 -29.65 -26.50 -1.78
CA SER A 245 -29.19 -27.70 -1.06
C SER A 245 -28.27 -28.60 -1.89
N GLY A 246 -26.96 -28.48 -1.68
CA GLY A 246 -25.94 -29.35 -2.25
C GLY A 246 -24.65 -29.27 -1.45
N ALA A 247 -24.59 -30.00 -0.35
CA ALA A 247 -23.40 -30.17 0.47
C ALA A 247 -22.36 -31.01 -0.29
N THR A 248 -21.27 -30.40 -0.72
CA THR A 248 -20.13 -31.11 -1.31
C THR A 248 -19.24 -31.66 -0.20
N LYS A 249 -19.30 -32.98 -0.02
CA LYS A 249 -18.43 -33.76 0.87
C LYS A 249 -16.95 -33.52 0.49
N ARG A 250 -16.15 -33.05 1.44
CA ARG A 250 -14.68 -33.00 1.37
C ARG A 250 -14.13 -34.43 1.35
N ALA A 251 -13.28 -34.73 0.37
CA ALA A 251 -12.46 -35.94 0.35
C ALA A 251 -11.45 -35.94 1.52
N PRO A 252 -11.13 -37.11 2.11
CA PRO A 252 -10.17 -37.21 3.21
C PRO A 252 -8.74 -36.94 2.74
N ARG A 253 -7.95 -36.29 3.60
CA ARG A 253 -6.51 -36.05 3.38
C ARG A 253 -5.77 -37.40 3.35
N PRO A 254 -4.80 -37.62 2.45
CA PRO A 254 -3.94 -38.79 2.52
C PRO A 254 -3.12 -38.77 3.82
N SER A 255 -3.12 -39.91 4.51
CA SER A 255 -2.31 -40.18 5.70
C SER A 255 -0.83 -40.00 5.41
N ARG A 256 -0.08 -39.47 6.38
CA ARG A 256 1.38 -39.38 6.41
C ARG A 256 1.98 -40.74 5.99
N ALA A 257 2.52 -40.83 4.77
CA ALA A 257 3.29 -41.98 4.35
C ALA A 257 4.54 -42.11 5.24
N ALA A 258 4.89 -43.35 5.57
CA ALA A 258 6.14 -43.66 6.26
C ALA A 258 7.33 -43.20 5.40
N PRO A 259 8.34 -42.51 5.97
CA PRO A 259 9.47 -42.01 5.20
C PRO A 259 10.39 -43.15 4.73
N ASP A 260 10.94 -42.95 3.53
CA ASP A 260 11.85 -43.84 2.79
C ASP A 260 13.12 -44.19 3.61
N PRO A 261 13.46 -45.49 3.77
CA PRO A 261 14.65 -45.93 4.50
C PRO A 261 15.99 -45.51 3.85
N ASN A 262 16.00 -45.08 2.59
CA ASN A 262 17.20 -44.56 1.91
C ASN A 262 17.26 -43.03 1.84
N SER A 263 16.48 -42.32 2.66
CA SER A 263 16.61 -40.86 2.75
C SER A 263 17.94 -40.47 3.41
N PRO A 264 18.70 -39.51 2.84
CA PRO A 264 19.96 -39.03 3.41
C PRO A 264 19.80 -38.38 4.80
N PHE A 265 18.57 -38.18 5.27
CA PHE A 265 18.25 -37.65 6.60
C PHE A 265 17.88 -38.72 7.64
N ALA A 266 17.99 -40.02 7.32
CA ALA A 266 17.66 -41.12 8.23
C ALA A 266 18.46 -41.07 9.55
N VAL A 267 19.71 -40.60 9.49
CA VAL A 267 20.64 -40.49 10.63
C VAL A 267 20.17 -39.50 11.70
N LEU A 268 19.33 -38.51 11.34
CA LEU A 268 18.85 -37.50 12.29
C LEU A 268 17.86 -38.05 13.33
N ARG A 269 17.36 -39.29 13.16
CA ARG A 269 16.47 -39.94 14.13
C ARG A 269 17.19 -40.54 15.34
N GLU A 270 18.48 -40.82 15.23
CA GLU A 270 19.25 -41.49 16.28
C GLU A 270 19.92 -40.52 17.27
N LEU A 271 19.89 -39.21 16.96
CA LEU A 271 20.39 -38.18 17.86
C LEU A 271 19.38 -37.92 18.98
N LYS A 272 19.55 -38.63 20.10
CA LYS A 272 19.00 -38.24 21.40
C LYS A 272 19.80 -37.04 21.91
N PHE A 273 19.16 -35.89 21.99
CA PHE A 273 19.69 -34.77 22.76
C PHE A 273 19.38 -35.02 24.22
N ASP A 274 20.39 -35.41 25.00
CA ASP A 274 20.29 -35.41 26.46
C ASP A 274 20.02 -33.98 26.93
N ARG A 275 19.04 -33.82 27.83
CA ARG A 275 18.61 -32.55 28.42
C ARG A 275 19.46 -32.17 29.62
#